data_AF-A0A1I8CQF0-F1
#
_entry.id   AF-A0A1I8CQF0-F1
#
_cell.length_a   1.000
_cell.length_b   1.000
_cell.length_c   1.000
_cell.angle_alpha   90.00
_cell.angle_beta   90.00
_cell.angle_gamma   90.00
#
_symmetry.space_group_name_H-M   'P 1'
#
loop_
_entity.id
_entity.type
_entity.pdbx_description
1 polymer ?
#
loop_
_entity_poly.entity_id
_entity_poly.type
_entity_poly.pdbx_seq_one_letter_code
_entity_poly.pdbx_strand_id
1 'polypeptide(L)'
;MESDDNFQIDVKKLESLMFQRKKDMKDAIDSTYGGVDSLIKLLKSSQEAGIASNNAAVRSKLFGRNVIEVEKPKTFFKHVLDAACDKILILLMCAAIFSLLLSFFSNVNEADNNEPSESWIEGVAILLSVFIVIIVTATNDYSKEKKFRGLQKKVNDDVKVCVIRDSNLCQIHIADLVVGDVVQVKYGDLIPADGCLLACNDLKVDESMMTGESDHVKKSLENDLVMFGGSTIMEGSGKMLVLCVGMHSQNGLITKLLKNKLEPWRSNSS
;
A
#
# COMPACT_ATOMS: atom_id res chain seq x y z
N MET A 1 34.19 -7.86 -13.19
CA MET A 1 33.45 -7.03 -14.17
C MET A 1 32.53 -6.15 -13.35
N GLU A 2 33.02 -5.00 -12.91
CA GLU A 2 32.18 -3.95 -12.33
C GLU A 2 31.34 -3.38 -13.47
N SER A 3 30.03 -3.59 -13.43
CA SER A 3 29.10 -2.89 -14.31
C SER A 3 29.05 -1.43 -13.85
N ASP A 4 29.37 -0.51 -14.76
CA ASP A 4 29.10 0.93 -14.62
C ASP A 4 27.58 1.16 -14.49
N ASP A 5 27.03 0.88 -13.31
CA ASP A 5 25.61 1.04 -12.98
C ASP A 5 25.29 2.48 -12.55
N ASN A 6 26.01 3.45 -13.11
CA ASN A 6 25.75 4.86 -12.93
C ASN A 6 24.63 5.29 -13.89
N PHE A 7 23.38 5.25 -13.42
CA PHE A 7 22.27 5.87 -14.12
C PHE A 7 22.40 7.39 -14.02
N GLN A 8 22.22 8.10 -15.13
CA GLN A 8 22.36 9.56 -15.15
C GLN A 8 21.14 10.28 -14.53
N ILE A 9 20.10 9.52 -14.17
CA ILE A 9 18.83 10.01 -13.61
C ILE A 9 18.55 9.34 -12.27
N ASP A 10 18.09 10.14 -11.32
CA ASP A 10 17.79 9.74 -9.95
C ASP A 10 16.27 9.62 -9.73
N VAL A 11 15.86 8.82 -8.75
CA VAL A 11 14.45 8.59 -8.37
C VAL A 11 13.74 9.91 -8.11
N LYS A 12 14.37 10.83 -7.36
CA LYS A 12 13.76 12.12 -7.02
C LYS A 12 13.45 12.98 -8.24
N LYS A 13 14.28 12.89 -9.29
CA LYS A 13 14.02 13.61 -10.56
C LYS A 13 12.81 13.01 -11.26
N LEU A 14 12.71 11.68 -11.32
CA LEU A 14 11.57 10.96 -11.90
C LEU A 14 10.27 11.26 -11.13
N GLU A 15 10.32 11.26 -9.80
CA GLU A 15 9.20 11.69 -8.96
C GLU A 15 8.79 13.12 -9.33
N SER A 16 9.72 14.08 -9.30
CA SER A 16 9.42 15.49 -9.59
C SER A 16 8.82 15.69 -10.98
N LEU A 17 9.19 14.86 -11.96
CA LEU A 17 8.64 14.87 -13.30
C LEU A 17 7.17 14.40 -13.31
N MET A 18 6.86 13.31 -12.60
CA MET A 18 5.50 12.77 -12.51
C MET A 18 4.53 13.66 -11.71
N PHE A 19 5.01 14.53 -10.82
CA PHE A 19 4.16 15.46 -10.05
C PHE A 19 3.74 16.71 -10.82
N GLN A 20 4.33 16.96 -11.98
CA GLN A 20 3.93 18.10 -12.79
C GLN A 20 2.55 17.87 -13.38
N ARG A 21 1.85 18.96 -13.72
CA ARG A 21 0.59 18.84 -14.44
C ARG A 21 0.84 18.19 -15.80
N LYS A 22 -0.16 17.49 -16.33
CA LYS A 22 -0.05 16.70 -17.57
C LYS A 22 0.60 17.45 -18.74
N LYS A 23 0.18 18.71 -18.97
CA LYS A 23 0.75 19.58 -20.02
C LYS A 23 2.19 19.99 -19.72
N ASP A 24 2.45 20.33 -18.46
CA ASP A 24 3.75 20.78 -17.99
C ASP A 24 4.81 19.65 -18.06
N MET A 25 4.41 18.38 -17.88
CA MET A 25 5.32 17.23 -17.96
C MET A 25 5.95 17.07 -19.34
N LYS A 26 5.16 17.22 -20.42
CA LYS A 26 5.69 17.11 -21.77
C LYS A 26 6.74 18.18 -22.04
N ASP A 27 6.39 19.43 -21.74
CA ASP A 27 7.30 20.57 -21.91
C ASP A 27 8.57 20.40 -21.08
N ALA A 28 8.46 19.81 -19.88
CA ALA A 28 9.62 19.47 -19.05
C ALA A 28 10.46 18.34 -19.63
N ILE A 29 9.86 17.29 -20.21
CA ILE A 29 10.60 16.21 -20.89
C ILE A 29 11.36 16.76 -22.09
N ASP A 30 10.69 17.56 -22.91
CA ASP A 30 11.27 18.12 -24.13
C ASP A 30 12.40 19.12 -23.80
N SER A 31 12.21 19.98 -22.81
CA SER A 31 13.22 20.98 -22.41
C SER A 31 14.38 20.39 -21.60
N THR A 32 14.12 19.46 -20.68
CA THR A 32 15.13 18.96 -19.73
C THR A 32 15.92 17.79 -20.30
N TYR A 33 15.24 16.89 -21.02
CA TYR A 33 15.83 15.66 -21.53
C TYR A 33 15.95 15.63 -23.05
N GLY A 34 15.32 16.56 -23.77
CA GLY A 34 15.33 16.55 -25.24
C GLY A 34 14.40 15.49 -25.82
N GLY A 35 13.29 15.19 -25.12
CA GLY A 35 12.25 14.27 -25.57
C GLY A 35 12.25 12.90 -24.90
N VAL A 36 11.21 12.12 -25.19
CA VAL A 36 10.97 10.80 -24.61
C VAL A 36 12.08 9.81 -25.01
N ASP A 37 12.60 9.87 -26.23
CA ASP A 37 13.69 9.01 -26.71
C ASP A 37 14.98 9.17 -25.89
N SER A 38 15.26 10.41 -25.48
CA SER A 38 16.43 10.71 -24.65
C SER A 38 16.22 10.21 -23.22
N LEU A 39 15.00 10.28 -22.69
CA LEU A 39 14.65 9.70 -21.38
C LEU A 39 14.84 8.18 -21.36
N ILE A 40 14.43 7.49 -22.44
CA ILE A 40 14.66 6.05 -22.62
C ILE A 40 16.17 5.72 -22.60
N LYS A 41 16.99 6.51 -23.30
CA LYS A 41 18.46 6.35 -23.32
C LYS A 41 19.09 6.60 -21.95
N LEU A 42 18.66 7.63 -21.23
CA LEU A 42 19.12 7.95 -19.87
C LEU A 42 18.83 6.81 -18.88
N LEU A 43 17.67 6.16 -19.06
CA LEU A 43 17.27 4.97 -18.31
C LEU A 43 17.90 3.69 -18.85
N LYS A 44 18.80 3.74 -19.84
CA LYS A 44 19.42 2.57 -20.50
C LYS A 44 18.38 1.52 -20.90
N SER A 45 17.25 1.96 -21.46
CA SER A 45 16.16 1.13 -21.96
C SER A 45 16.00 1.30 -23.47
N SER A 46 15.07 0.56 -24.08
CA SER A 46 14.71 0.65 -25.50
C SER A 46 13.21 0.43 -25.66
N GLN A 47 12.58 1.11 -26.62
CA GLN A 47 11.15 0.96 -26.90
C GLN A 47 10.80 -0.42 -27.51
N GLU A 48 11.72 -1.01 -28.28
CA GLU A 48 11.54 -2.31 -28.94
C GLU A 48 12.16 -3.45 -28.13
N ALA A 49 13.35 -3.23 -27.56
CA ALA A 49 14.07 -4.26 -26.82
C ALA A 49 13.71 -4.31 -25.33
N GLY A 50 13.20 -3.20 -24.78
CA GLY A 50 12.98 -3.06 -23.34
C GLY A 50 14.30 -3.04 -22.56
N ILE A 51 14.25 -3.51 -21.31
CA ILE A 51 15.44 -3.71 -20.48
C ILE A 51 15.97 -5.14 -20.60
N ALA A 52 17.25 -5.31 -20.28
CA ALA A 52 17.82 -6.63 -20.11
C ALA A 52 17.37 -7.26 -18.77
N SER A 53 16.95 -8.52 -18.77
CA SER A 53 16.40 -9.17 -17.58
C SER A 53 17.38 -9.25 -16.41
N ASN A 54 18.69 -9.29 -16.69
CA ASN A 54 19.74 -9.27 -15.66
C ASN A 54 19.82 -7.95 -14.87
N ASN A 55 19.35 -6.83 -15.46
CA ASN A 55 19.43 -5.50 -14.87
C ASN A 55 18.24 -5.21 -13.93
N ALA A 56 17.17 -6.01 -14.00
CA ALA A 56 15.97 -5.79 -13.19
C ALA A 56 16.26 -5.80 -11.67
N ALA A 57 17.10 -6.72 -11.19
CA ALA A 57 17.45 -6.80 -9.77
C ALA A 57 18.27 -5.58 -9.28
N VAL A 58 19.12 -5.01 -10.14
CA VAL A 58 19.93 -3.83 -9.82
C VAL A 58 19.04 -2.59 -9.79
N ARG A 59 18.17 -2.41 -10.80
CA ARG A 59 17.16 -1.34 -10.84
C ARG A 59 16.23 -1.37 -9.65
N SER A 60 15.81 -2.56 -9.23
CA SER A 60 14.96 -2.73 -8.05
C SER A 60 15.62 -2.20 -6.76
N LYS A 61 16.94 -2.32 -6.63
CA LYS A 61 17.69 -1.78 -5.49
C LYS A 61 17.89 -0.27 -5.58
N LEU A 62 18.09 0.26 -6.78
CA LEU A 62 18.35 1.69 -7.00
C LEU A 62 17.08 2.54 -7.01
N PHE A 63 16.06 2.10 -7.74
CA PHE A 63 14.81 2.84 -7.96
C PHE A 63 13.64 2.38 -7.08
N GLY A 64 13.81 1.27 -6.35
CA GLY A 64 12.78 0.68 -5.51
C GLY A 64 11.99 -0.44 -6.19
N ARG A 65 11.05 -1.00 -5.43
CA ARG A 65 10.17 -2.12 -5.85
C ARG A 65 8.77 -1.62 -6.10
N ASN A 66 8.06 -2.25 -7.03
CA ASN A 66 6.64 -1.98 -7.25
C ASN A 66 5.74 -2.67 -6.20
N VAL A 67 5.96 -2.34 -4.93
CA VAL A 67 5.19 -2.85 -3.79
C VAL A 67 4.88 -1.68 -2.87
N ILE A 68 3.59 -1.44 -2.62
CA ILE A 68 3.16 -0.50 -1.59
C ILE A 68 3.26 -1.23 -0.25
N GLU A 69 4.05 -0.68 0.68
CA GLU A 69 4.36 -1.33 1.94
C GLU A 69 3.09 -1.45 2.81
N VAL A 70 2.61 -2.67 3.00
CA VAL A 70 1.49 -2.96 3.91
C VAL A 70 2.02 -2.88 5.35
N GLU A 71 1.29 -2.24 6.25
CA GLU A 71 1.68 -2.14 7.67
C GLU A 71 1.98 -3.52 8.26
N LYS A 72 3.06 -3.61 9.05
CA LYS A 72 3.46 -4.85 9.74
C LYS A 72 2.29 -5.41 10.56
N PRO A 73 2.11 -6.75 10.61
CA PRO A 73 1.04 -7.35 11.39
C PRO A 73 1.17 -6.96 12.85
N LYS A 74 0.04 -6.61 13.46
CA LYS A 74 -0.02 -6.47 14.91
C LYS A 74 0.24 -7.84 15.54
N THR A 75 0.90 -7.85 16.69
CA THR A 75 1.05 -9.06 17.48
C THR A 75 -0.27 -9.43 18.13
N PHE A 76 -0.49 -10.72 18.42
CA PHE A 76 -1.68 -11.16 19.14
C PHE A 76 -1.87 -10.40 20.47
N PHE A 77 -0.78 -10.15 21.20
CA PHE A 77 -0.81 -9.35 22.43
C PHE A 77 -1.32 -7.92 22.22
N LYS A 78 -1.01 -7.31 21.08
CA LYS A 78 -1.54 -5.99 20.76
C LYS A 78 -3.05 -6.03 20.52
N HIS A 79 -3.58 -7.10 19.91
CA HIS A 79 -5.03 -7.30 19.83
C HIS A 79 -5.69 -7.51 21.20
N VAL A 80 -5.03 -8.23 22.10
CA VAL A 80 -5.50 -8.41 23.48
C VAL A 80 -5.54 -7.07 24.22
N LEU A 81 -4.50 -6.25 24.11
CA LEU A 81 -4.45 -4.93 24.72
C LEU A 81 -5.51 -3.99 24.11
N ASP A 82 -5.60 -3.94 22.79
CA ASP A 82 -6.61 -3.14 22.07
C ASP A 82 -8.04 -3.55 22.52
N ALA A 83 -8.30 -4.85 22.67
CA ALA A 83 -9.59 -5.36 23.16
C ALA A 83 -9.83 -5.04 24.64
N ALA A 84 -8.80 -5.12 25.49
CA ALA A 84 -8.90 -4.79 26.91
C ALA A 84 -9.12 -3.29 27.17
N CYS A 85 -8.71 -2.42 26.23
CA CYS A 85 -8.91 -0.98 26.29
C CYS A 85 -10.32 -0.52 25.85
N ASP A 86 -11.24 -1.43 25.54
CA ASP A 86 -12.64 -1.07 25.26
C ASP A 86 -13.28 -0.44 26.52
N LYS A 87 -13.85 0.75 26.35
CA LYS A 87 -14.49 1.54 27.43
C LYS A 87 -15.53 0.73 28.20
N ILE A 88 -16.27 -0.16 27.54
CA ILE A 88 -17.28 -1.00 28.17
C ILE A 88 -16.61 -2.07 29.04
N LEU A 89 -15.55 -2.71 28.54
CA LEU A 89 -14.84 -3.75 29.30
C LEU A 89 -14.04 -3.16 30.47
N ILE A 90 -13.46 -1.97 30.32
CA ILE A 90 -12.84 -1.23 31.43
C ILE A 90 -13.86 -0.96 32.52
N LEU A 91 -15.07 -0.49 32.16
CA LEU A 91 -16.13 -0.22 33.14
C LEU A 91 -16.52 -1.50 33.91
N LEU A 92 -16.64 -2.64 33.21
CA LEU A 92 -16.92 -3.93 33.84
C LEU A 92 -15.79 -4.42 34.75
N MET A 93 -14.53 -4.24 34.33
CA MET A 93 -13.36 -4.56 35.17
C MET A 93 -13.33 -3.70 36.43
N CYS A 94 -13.59 -2.39 36.32
CA CYS A 94 -13.69 -1.49 37.46
C CYS A 94 -14.82 -1.94 38.41
N ALA A 95 -16.01 -2.23 37.90
CA ALA A 95 -17.13 -2.72 38.69
C ALA A 95 -16.78 -4.02 39.44
N ALA A 96 -16.13 -4.97 38.77
CA ALA A 96 -15.70 -6.22 39.38
C ALA A 96 -14.64 -6.01 40.48
N ILE A 97 -13.70 -5.09 40.27
CA ILE A 97 -12.71 -4.70 41.29
C ILE A 97 -13.40 -4.05 42.50
N PHE A 98 -14.36 -3.15 42.28
CA PHE A 98 -15.14 -2.56 43.38
C PHE A 98 -15.91 -3.61 44.17
N SER A 99 -16.56 -4.57 43.51
CA SER A 99 -17.26 -5.68 44.19
C SER A 99 -16.31 -6.56 45.01
N LEU A 100 -15.11 -6.86 44.49
CA LEU A 100 -14.10 -7.60 45.24
C LEU A 100 -13.54 -6.82 46.43
N LEU A 101 -13.30 -5.52 46.28
CA LEU A 101 -12.85 -4.67 47.38
C LEU A 101 -13.89 -4.60 48.49
N LEU A 102 -15.17 -4.38 48.15
CA LEU A 102 -16.26 -4.40 49.13
C LEU A 102 -16.35 -5.75 49.84
N SER A 103 -16.24 -6.86 49.10
CA SER A 103 -16.24 -8.20 49.69
C SER A 103 -15.06 -8.40 50.65
N PHE A 104 -13.87 -7.90 50.31
CA PHE A 104 -12.70 -7.98 51.19
C PHE A 104 -12.86 -7.12 52.45
N PHE A 105 -13.37 -5.89 52.33
CA PHE A 105 -13.58 -5.01 53.49
C PHE A 105 -14.71 -5.51 54.41
N SER A 106 -15.80 -6.05 53.87
CA SER A 106 -16.87 -6.64 54.68
C SER A 106 -16.39 -7.86 55.47
N ASN A 107 -15.57 -8.72 54.85
CA ASN A 107 -14.96 -9.87 55.52
C ASN A 107 -13.99 -9.50 56.66
N VAL A 108 -13.43 -8.29 56.67
CA VAL A 108 -12.54 -7.81 57.73
C VAL A 108 -13.33 -7.22 58.91
N ASN A 109 -14.52 -6.65 58.67
CA ASN A 109 -15.31 -5.97 59.69
C ASN A 109 -16.37 -6.86 60.37
N GLU A 110 -16.78 -7.96 59.74
CA GLU A 110 -17.74 -8.93 60.31
C GLU A 110 -17.04 -10.24 60.69
N ALA A 111 -16.39 -10.26 61.87
CA ALA A 111 -15.81 -11.46 62.45
C ALA A 111 -16.82 -12.31 63.27
N ASP A 112 -18.12 -12.02 63.23
CA ASP A 112 -19.09 -12.56 64.21
C ASP A 112 -20.39 -13.16 63.63
N ASN A 113 -20.50 -13.39 62.32
CA ASN A 113 -21.65 -14.11 61.75
C ASN A 113 -21.19 -15.28 60.86
N ASN A 114 -21.60 -16.50 61.24
CA ASN A 114 -21.26 -17.78 60.61
C ASN A 114 -22.00 -18.04 59.27
N GLU A 115 -22.13 -17.03 58.41
CA GLU A 115 -22.59 -17.24 57.04
C GLU A 115 -21.42 -17.05 56.07
N PRO A 116 -21.08 -18.05 55.23
CA PRO A 116 -20.02 -17.89 54.24
C PRO A 116 -20.45 -16.83 53.23
N SER A 117 -19.76 -15.69 53.24
CA SER A 117 -20.01 -14.60 52.31
C SER A 117 -19.57 -15.01 50.90
N GLU A 118 -20.53 -15.48 50.09
CA GLU A 118 -20.32 -15.84 48.68
C GLU A 118 -20.08 -14.60 47.78
N SER A 119 -20.03 -13.40 48.34
CA SER A 119 -19.93 -12.13 47.60
C SER A 119 -18.65 -11.96 46.77
N TRP A 120 -17.56 -12.64 47.12
CA TRP A 120 -16.32 -12.62 46.30
C TRP A 120 -16.50 -13.39 44.98
N ILE A 121 -17.40 -14.37 44.95
CA ILE A 121 -17.67 -15.23 43.80
C ILE A 121 -18.25 -14.41 42.65
N GLU A 122 -19.12 -13.43 42.96
CA GLU A 122 -19.70 -12.54 41.96
C GLU A 122 -18.63 -11.70 41.24
N GLY A 123 -17.71 -11.09 41.99
CA GLY A 123 -16.60 -10.33 41.42
C GLY A 123 -15.65 -11.18 40.57
N VAL A 124 -15.32 -12.39 41.02
CA VAL A 124 -14.51 -13.35 40.26
C VAL A 124 -15.23 -13.81 38.99
N ALA A 125 -16.55 -14.07 39.06
CA ALA A 125 -17.33 -14.49 37.90
C ALA A 125 -17.37 -13.41 36.81
N ILE A 126 -17.49 -12.14 37.19
CA ILE A 126 -17.44 -11.01 36.24
C ILE A 126 -16.05 -10.89 35.61
N LEU A 127 -14.97 -10.96 36.40
CA LEU A 127 -13.60 -10.91 35.87
C LEU A 127 -13.32 -12.05 34.89
N LEU A 128 -13.73 -13.27 35.22
CA LEU A 128 -13.55 -14.44 34.35
C LEU A 128 -14.33 -14.27 33.05
N SER A 129 -15.56 -13.76 33.13
CA SER A 129 -16.41 -13.49 31.96
C SER A 129 -15.77 -12.45 31.03
N VAL A 130 -15.28 -11.34 31.58
CA VAL A 130 -14.58 -10.29 30.79
C VAL A 130 -13.31 -10.83 30.16
N PHE A 131 -12.52 -11.62 30.90
CA PHE A 131 -11.30 -12.23 30.40
C PHE A 131 -11.56 -13.14 29.17
N ILE A 132 -12.59 -13.98 29.23
CA ILE A 132 -13.00 -14.82 28.09
C ILE A 132 -13.39 -13.96 26.90
N VAL A 133 -14.18 -12.90 27.13
CA VAL A 133 -14.60 -11.98 26.06
C VAL A 133 -13.40 -11.31 25.39
N ILE A 134 -12.40 -10.84 26.15
CA ILE A 134 -11.17 -10.25 25.59
C ILE A 134 -10.43 -11.26 24.71
N ILE A 135 -10.27 -12.50 25.17
CA ILE A 135 -9.60 -13.56 24.39
C ILE A 135 -10.36 -13.86 23.10
N VAL A 136 -11.68 -14.01 23.17
CA VAL A 136 -12.52 -14.30 22.00
C VAL A 136 -12.44 -13.15 20.99
N THR A 137 -12.55 -11.91 21.46
CA THR A 137 -12.44 -10.71 20.61
C THR A 137 -11.07 -10.61 19.96
N ALA A 138 -9.99 -10.74 20.74
CA ALA A 138 -8.62 -10.70 20.22
C ALA A 138 -8.35 -11.83 19.21
N THR A 139 -8.86 -13.04 19.47
CA THR A 139 -8.72 -14.19 18.55
C THR A 139 -9.49 -13.98 17.26
N ASN A 140 -10.71 -13.42 17.34
CA ASN A 140 -11.51 -13.08 16.17
C ASN A 140 -10.81 -12.02 15.33
N ASP A 141 -10.31 -10.95 15.94
CA ASP A 141 -9.67 -9.86 15.21
C ASP A 141 -8.32 -10.27 14.63
N TYR A 142 -7.53 -11.05 15.36
CA TYR A 142 -6.31 -11.66 14.82
C TYR A 142 -6.61 -12.57 13.62
N SER A 143 -7.67 -13.39 13.72
CA SER A 143 -8.10 -14.28 12.63
C SER A 143 -8.60 -13.51 11.41
N LYS A 144 -9.35 -12.42 11.61
CA LYS A 144 -9.80 -11.52 10.53
C LYS A 144 -8.61 -10.88 9.83
N GLU A 145 -7.67 -10.33 10.58
CA GLU A 145 -6.47 -9.69 10.02
C GLU A 145 -5.63 -10.69 9.22
N LYS A 146 -5.41 -11.89 9.76
CA LYS A 146 -4.67 -12.96 9.07
C LYS A 146 -5.33 -13.37 7.76
N LYS A 147 -6.66 -13.52 7.74
CA LYS A 147 -7.41 -13.87 6.52
C LYS A 147 -7.37 -12.75 5.48
N PHE A 148 -7.57 -11.50 5.90
CA PHE A 148 -7.49 -10.34 5.01
C PHE A 148 -6.12 -10.24 4.34
N ARG A 149 -5.04 -10.42 5.11
CA ARG A 149 -3.66 -10.43 4.59
C ARG A 149 -3.41 -11.59 3.63
N GLY A 150 -3.94 -12.79 3.93
CA GLY A 150 -3.83 -13.95 3.04
C GLY A 150 -4.49 -13.71 1.68
N LEU A 151 -5.68 -13.10 1.68
CA LEU A 151 -6.37 -12.70 0.46
C LEU A 151 -5.60 -11.63 -0.31
N GLN A 152 -5.13 -10.59 0.38
CA GLN A 152 -4.39 -9.50 -0.25
C GLN A 152 -3.08 -9.98 -0.89
N LYS A 153 -2.36 -10.89 -0.21
CA LYS A 153 -1.15 -11.52 -0.75
C LYS A 153 -1.47 -12.32 -2.02
N LYS A 154 -2.52 -13.15 -1.98
CA LYS A 154 -2.91 -13.98 -3.12
C LYS A 154 -3.36 -13.14 -4.32
N VAL A 155 -4.15 -12.11 -4.08
CA VAL A 155 -4.60 -11.18 -5.14
C VAL A 155 -3.40 -10.48 -5.78
N ASN A 156 -2.44 -9.99 -4.99
CA ASN A 156 -1.27 -9.30 -5.52
C ASN A 156 -0.31 -10.25 -6.26
N ASP A 157 -0.16 -11.50 -5.80
CA ASP A 157 0.73 -12.48 -6.41
C ASP A 157 0.19 -12.99 -7.77
N ASP A 158 -1.14 -12.98 -7.99
CA ASP A 158 -1.75 -13.50 -9.22
C ASP A 158 -1.80 -12.48 -10.39
N VAL A 159 -1.54 -11.19 -10.14
CA VAL A 159 -1.56 -10.15 -11.20
C VAL A 159 -0.27 -10.18 -12.01
N LYS A 160 -0.41 -10.52 -13.29
CA LYS A 160 0.66 -10.50 -14.28
C LYS A 160 0.50 -9.33 -15.24
N VAL A 161 1.62 -8.75 -15.63
CA VAL A 161 1.70 -7.61 -16.56
C VAL A 161 2.54 -7.98 -17.76
N CYS A 162 2.14 -7.53 -18.96
CA CYS A 162 2.89 -7.77 -20.19
C CYS A 162 3.96 -6.69 -20.36
N VAL A 163 5.22 -7.10 -20.33
CA VAL A 163 6.37 -6.21 -20.51
C VAL A 163 7.25 -6.69 -21.65
N ILE A 164 8.02 -5.78 -22.21
CA ILE A 164 9.06 -6.08 -23.19
C ILE A 164 10.40 -6.11 -22.45
N ARG A 165 11.08 -7.25 -22.48
CA ARG A 165 12.42 -7.45 -21.94
C ARG A 165 13.22 -8.34 -22.89
N ASP A 166 14.50 -8.02 -23.10
CA ASP A 166 15.37 -8.74 -24.04
C ASP A 166 14.74 -8.93 -25.44
N SER A 167 14.06 -7.89 -25.94
CA SER A 167 13.32 -7.88 -27.22
C SER A 167 12.16 -8.87 -27.34
N ASN A 168 11.74 -9.45 -26.22
CA ASN A 168 10.63 -10.41 -26.16
C ASN A 168 9.49 -9.86 -25.30
N LEU A 169 8.26 -10.10 -25.75
CA LEU A 169 7.08 -9.84 -24.93
C LEU A 169 6.95 -10.98 -23.90
N CYS A 170 7.06 -10.66 -22.62
CA CYS A 170 6.95 -11.61 -21.52
C CYS A 170 5.93 -11.13 -20.47
N GLN A 171 5.39 -12.07 -19.70
CA GLN A 171 4.54 -11.77 -18.56
C GLN A 171 5.33 -11.90 -17.27
N ILE A 172 5.35 -10.84 -16.48
CA ILE A 172 6.00 -10.81 -15.17
C ILE A 172 4.97 -10.50 -14.09
N HIS A 173 5.28 -10.84 -12.84
CA HIS A 173 4.45 -10.40 -11.71
C HIS A 173 4.55 -8.89 -11.55
N ILE A 174 3.43 -8.24 -11.17
CA ILE A 174 3.37 -6.79 -10.97
C ILE A 174 4.42 -6.28 -9.96
N ALA A 175 4.78 -7.11 -8.97
CA ALA A 175 5.78 -6.80 -7.94
C ALA A 175 7.23 -6.79 -8.47
N ASP A 176 7.49 -7.43 -9.61
CA ASP A 176 8.80 -7.50 -10.27
C ASP A 176 8.98 -6.44 -11.37
N LEU A 177 7.99 -5.56 -11.52
CA LEU A 177 8.04 -4.39 -12.40
C LEU A 177 9.04 -3.36 -11.84
N VAL A 178 9.89 -2.83 -12.71
CA VAL A 178 10.94 -1.88 -12.32
C VAL A 178 10.98 -0.66 -13.25
N VAL A 179 11.63 0.41 -12.80
CA VAL A 179 11.82 1.63 -13.59
C VAL A 179 12.63 1.34 -14.86
N GLY A 180 12.10 1.82 -15.98
CA GLY A 180 12.63 1.60 -17.33
C GLY A 180 12.01 0.42 -18.09
N ASP A 181 11.18 -0.41 -17.44
CA ASP A 181 10.40 -1.42 -18.17
C ASP A 181 9.46 -0.75 -19.18
N VAL A 182 9.28 -1.42 -20.33
CA VAL A 182 8.27 -1.03 -21.32
C VAL A 182 7.09 -1.96 -21.17
N VAL A 183 5.97 -1.41 -20.70
CA VAL A 183 4.72 -2.15 -20.47
C VAL A 183 3.84 -1.98 -21.70
N GLN A 184 3.27 -3.10 -22.17
CA GLN A 184 2.22 -3.07 -23.19
C GLN A 184 0.87 -3.14 -22.49
N VAL A 185 0.01 -2.15 -22.77
CA VAL A 185 -1.33 -2.03 -22.20
C VAL A 185 -2.39 -2.15 -23.30
N LYS A 186 -3.50 -2.81 -22.97
CA LYS A 186 -4.64 -3.05 -23.85
C LYS A 186 -5.95 -2.73 -23.13
N TYR A 187 -7.05 -2.68 -23.88
CA TYR A 187 -8.39 -2.52 -23.33
C TYR A 187 -8.65 -3.49 -22.16
N GLY A 188 -9.13 -2.94 -21.04
CA GLY A 188 -9.43 -3.67 -19.82
C GLY A 188 -8.25 -3.87 -18.87
N ASP A 189 -7.02 -3.52 -19.29
CA ASP A 189 -5.85 -3.62 -18.41
C ASP A 189 -5.83 -2.49 -17.38
N LEU A 190 -5.34 -2.81 -16.18
CA LEU A 190 -4.98 -1.83 -15.16
C LEU A 190 -3.54 -1.36 -15.41
N ILE A 191 -3.30 -0.05 -15.36
CA ILE A 191 -1.95 0.51 -15.44
C ILE A 191 -1.17 0.13 -14.17
N PRO A 192 -0.04 -0.59 -14.27
CA PRO A 192 0.57 -1.23 -13.10
C PRO A 192 1.51 -0.33 -12.29
N ALA A 193 1.97 0.77 -12.88
CA ALA A 193 2.88 1.74 -12.26
C ALA A 193 2.81 3.07 -13.03
N ASP A 194 3.44 4.10 -12.47
CA ASP A 194 3.47 5.42 -13.06
C ASP A 194 4.50 5.51 -14.18
N GLY A 195 4.15 6.19 -15.27
CA GLY A 195 5.04 6.28 -16.41
C GLY A 195 4.63 7.30 -17.46
N CYS A 196 5.33 7.24 -18.59
CA CYS A 196 5.02 8.04 -19.77
C CYS A 196 4.67 7.15 -20.97
N LEU A 197 3.82 7.68 -21.85
CA LEU A 197 3.37 7.02 -23.06
C LEU A 197 4.49 7.03 -24.13
N LEU A 198 4.77 5.87 -24.71
CA LEU A 198 5.72 5.72 -25.82
C LEU A 198 5.01 5.60 -27.18
N ALA A 199 3.89 4.89 -27.19
CA ALA A 199 3.07 4.70 -28.38
C ALA A 199 1.61 4.45 -27.98
N CYS A 200 0.66 4.91 -28.78
CA CYS A 200 -0.77 4.66 -28.56
C CYS A 200 -1.52 4.44 -29.87
N ASN A 201 -2.59 3.67 -29.79
CA ASN A 201 -3.60 3.53 -30.83
C ASN A 201 -4.98 3.77 -30.20
N ASP A 202 -5.54 4.96 -30.43
CA ASP A 202 -6.80 5.47 -29.86
C ASP A 202 -7.00 5.14 -28.38
N LEU A 203 -5.98 5.48 -27.57
CA LEU A 203 -5.95 5.16 -26.15
C LEU A 203 -6.85 6.12 -25.34
N LYS A 204 -7.82 5.56 -24.61
CA LYS A 204 -8.60 6.28 -23.60
C LYS A 204 -8.45 5.60 -22.25
N VAL A 205 -8.27 6.41 -21.22
CA VAL A 205 -7.97 5.95 -19.86
C VAL A 205 -8.98 6.55 -18.89
N ASP A 206 -9.50 5.72 -17.99
CA ASP A 206 -10.24 6.16 -16.82
C ASP A 206 -9.26 6.45 -15.69
N GLU A 207 -9.15 7.73 -15.32
CA GLU A 207 -8.28 8.22 -14.26
C GLU A 207 -9.05 8.63 -13.00
N SER A 208 -10.33 8.28 -12.92
CA SER A 208 -11.22 8.66 -11.81
C SER A 208 -10.67 8.26 -10.44
N MET A 209 -9.92 7.15 -10.36
CA MET A 209 -9.28 6.71 -9.12
C MET A 209 -8.19 7.69 -8.61
N MET A 210 -7.55 8.42 -9.52
CA MET A 210 -6.42 9.31 -9.21
C MET A 210 -6.81 10.79 -9.23
N THR A 211 -7.60 11.22 -10.21
CA THR A 211 -7.98 12.64 -10.36
C THR A 211 -9.36 12.96 -9.78
N GLY A 212 -10.22 11.94 -9.60
CA GLY A 212 -11.62 12.12 -9.23
C GLY A 212 -12.52 12.59 -10.38
N GLU A 213 -11.97 12.78 -11.59
CA GLU A 213 -12.73 13.14 -12.78
C GLU A 213 -13.27 11.86 -13.44
N SER A 214 -14.58 11.79 -13.69
CA SER A 214 -15.23 10.58 -14.23
C SER A 214 -15.14 10.47 -15.77
N ASP A 215 -14.70 11.52 -16.44
CA ASP A 215 -14.61 11.54 -17.89
C ASP A 215 -13.37 10.78 -18.37
N HIS A 216 -13.54 9.97 -19.42
CA HIS A 216 -12.43 9.27 -20.04
C HIS A 216 -11.45 10.25 -20.69
N VAL A 217 -10.17 10.15 -20.33
CA VAL A 217 -9.11 11.01 -20.84
C VAL A 217 -8.50 10.38 -22.08
N LYS A 218 -8.54 11.09 -23.21
CA LYS A 218 -7.84 10.66 -24.44
C LYS A 218 -6.35 10.95 -24.30
N LYS A 219 -5.53 9.90 -24.45
CA LYS A 219 -4.06 10.00 -24.39
C LYS A 219 -3.48 10.15 -25.78
N SER A 220 -2.45 10.98 -25.90
CA SER A 220 -1.71 11.16 -27.15
C SER A 220 -0.27 11.59 -26.86
N LEU A 221 0.64 11.26 -27.79
CA LEU A 221 2.04 11.65 -27.67
C LEU A 221 2.26 13.17 -27.68
N GLU A 222 1.28 13.92 -28.20
CA GLU A 222 1.38 15.37 -28.34
C GLU A 222 0.80 16.14 -27.15
N ASN A 223 -0.24 15.64 -26.48
CA ASN A 223 -1.01 16.42 -25.52
C ASN A 223 -0.99 15.86 -24.10
N ASP A 224 -0.91 14.53 -23.93
CA ASP A 224 -0.97 13.89 -22.63
C ASP A 224 -0.20 12.57 -22.63
N LEU A 225 1.06 12.67 -22.20
CA LEU A 225 1.99 11.55 -22.07
C LEU A 225 1.84 10.80 -20.74
N VAL A 226 1.15 11.38 -19.75
CA VAL A 226 1.19 10.86 -18.37
C VAL A 226 0.33 9.62 -18.24
N MET A 227 0.88 8.57 -17.64
CA MET A 227 0.18 7.33 -17.33
C MET A 227 0.25 7.11 -15.82
N PHE A 228 -0.89 7.18 -15.13
CA PHE A 228 -0.96 6.96 -13.68
C PHE A 228 -1.26 5.49 -13.35
N GLY A 229 -0.50 4.94 -12.41
CA GLY A 229 -0.73 3.61 -11.85
C GLY A 229 -2.08 3.54 -11.14
N GLY A 230 -2.83 2.47 -11.40
CA GLY A 230 -4.18 2.27 -10.89
C GLY A 230 -5.30 2.80 -11.80
N SER A 231 -4.98 3.52 -12.87
CA SER A 231 -5.95 3.88 -13.91
C SER A 231 -6.27 2.69 -14.81
N THR A 232 -7.46 2.69 -15.43
CA THR A 232 -7.92 1.56 -16.27
C THR A 232 -8.02 1.96 -17.73
N ILE A 233 -7.58 1.10 -18.64
CA ILE A 233 -7.68 1.35 -20.08
C ILE A 233 -9.10 1.05 -20.57
N MET A 234 -9.79 2.09 -21.04
CA MET A 234 -11.18 2.02 -21.50
C MET A 234 -11.32 1.89 -23.01
N GLU A 235 -10.28 2.20 -23.78
CA GLU A 235 -10.27 2.02 -25.23
C GLU A 235 -8.83 1.95 -25.75
N GLY A 236 -8.65 1.20 -26.84
CA GLY A 236 -7.39 1.18 -27.58
C GLY A 236 -6.29 0.33 -26.95
N SER A 237 -5.05 0.65 -27.32
CA SER A 237 -3.85 0.01 -26.80
C SER A 237 -2.65 0.95 -26.85
N GLY A 238 -1.61 0.64 -26.08
CA GLY A 238 -0.41 1.46 -26.06
C GLY A 238 0.80 0.75 -25.47
N LYS A 239 1.93 1.45 -25.54
CA LYS A 239 3.17 1.11 -24.84
C LYS A 239 3.51 2.28 -23.93
N MET A 240 3.91 1.97 -22.71
CA MET A 240 4.35 2.96 -21.74
C MET A 240 5.72 2.59 -21.15
N LEU A 241 6.50 3.60 -20.81
CA LEU A 241 7.75 3.48 -20.07
C LEU A 241 7.48 3.71 -18.59
N VAL A 242 7.89 2.77 -17.75
CA VAL A 242 7.75 2.90 -16.29
C VAL A 242 8.79 3.90 -15.77
N LEU A 243 8.32 4.95 -15.09
CA LEU A 243 9.17 6.00 -14.51
C LEU A 243 9.23 5.91 -12.98
N CYS A 244 8.10 5.60 -12.33
CA CYS A 244 8.02 5.50 -10.87
C CYS A 244 7.24 4.25 -10.45
N VAL A 245 7.73 3.56 -9.42
CA VAL A 245 7.13 2.31 -8.91
C VAL A 245 6.90 2.38 -7.41
N GLY A 246 5.90 1.62 -6.91
CA GLY A 246 5.65 1.44 -5.48
C GLY A 246 5.53 2.75 -4.71
N MET A 247 6.35 2.94 -3.68
CA MET A 247 6.32 4.12 -2.80
C MET A 247 6.76 5.43 -3.47
N HIS A 248 7.33 5.37 -4.68
CA HIS A 248 7.76 6.53 -5.46
C HIS A 248 6.71 6.93 -6.53
N SER A 249 5.66 6.13 -6.71
CA SER A 249 4.49 6.50 -7.52
C SER A 249 3.64 7.58 -6.83
N GLN A 250 2.83 8.30 -7.58
CA GLN A 250 1.83 9.25 -7.12
C GLN A 250 0.95 8.62 -6.03
N ASN A 251 0.39 7.44 -6.30
CA ASN A 251 -0.45 6.74 -5.34
C ASN A 251 0.34 6.31 -4.07
N GLY A 252 1.58 5.83 -4.25
CA GLY A 252 2.46 5.48 -3.14
C GLY A 252 2.82 6.67 -2.25
N LEU A 253 3.06 7.84 -2.85
CA LEU A 253 3.39 9.07 -2.13
C LEU A 253 2.17 9.68 -1.44
N ILE A 254 0.99 9.67 -2.08
CA ILE A 254 -0.28 10.04 -1.43
C ILE A 254 -0.52 9.14 -0.22
N THR A 255 -0.34 7.82 -0.37
CA THR A 255 -0.46 6.85 0.73
C THR A 255 0.53 7.15 1.86
N LYS A 256 1.79 7.47 1.53
CA LYS A 256 2.83 7.86 2.50
C LYS A 256 2.47 9.14 3.25
N LEU A 257 1.98 10.16 2.55
CA LEU A 257 1.58 11.44 3.14
C LEU A 257 0.38 11.27 4.07
N LEU A 258 -0.63 10.50 3.66
CA LEU A 258 -1.79 10.19 4.50
C LEU A 258 -1.36 9.46 5.77
N LYS A 259 -0.47 8.48 5.65
CA LYS A 259 0.08 7.78 6.81
C LYS A 259 0.79 8.73 7.76
N ASN A 260 1.75 9.53 7.26
CA ASN A 260 2.49 10.49 8.08
C ASN A 260 1.59 11.53 8.76
N LYS A 261 0.50 11.95 8.13
CA LYS A 261 -0.47 12.89 8.71
C LYS A 261 -1.34 12.24 9.80
N LEU A 262 -1.62 10.94 9.68
CA LEU A 262 -2.47 10.19 10.60
C LEU A 262 -1.71 9.64 11.82
N GLU A 263 -0.41 9.37 11.71
CA GLU A 263 0.42 8.92 12.84
C GLU A 263 0.40 9.85 14.07
N PRO A 264 0.54 11.19 13.96
CA PRO A 264 0.49 12.09 15.12
C PRO A 264 -0.90 12.20 15.75
N TRP A 265 -1.99 11.89 15.04
CA TRP A 265 -3.33 11.81 15.64
C TRP A 265 -3.53 10.50 16.41
N ARG A 266 -3.06 9.37 15.86
CA ARG A 266 -3.17 8.06 16.52
C ARG A 266 -2.40 7.99 17.85
N SER A 267 -1.25 8.67 17.95
CA SER A 267 -0.49 8.72 19.21
C SER A 267 -1.16 9.57 20.30
N ASN A 268 -2.01 10.54 19.92
CA ASN A 268 -2.69 11.43 20.87
C ASN A 268 -4.12 10.96 21.21
N SER A 269 -4.65 9.96 20.52
CA SER A 269 -5.99 9.41 20.75
C SER A 269 -5.99 7.97 21.30
N SER A 270 -4.83 7.46 21.72
CA SER A 270 -4.69 6.19 22.45
C SER A 270 -4.57 6.45 23.95
#